data_AF-A0A7S1WD29-F1
#
_entry.id   AF-A0A7S1WD29-F1
#
_cell.length_a   1.000
_cell.length_b   1.000
_cell.length_c   1.000
_cell.angle_alpha   90.00
_cell.angle_beta   90.00
_cell.angle_gamma   90.00
#
_symmetry.space_group_name_H-M   'P 1'
#
loop_
_entity.id
_entity.type
_entity.pdbx_description
1 polymer ?
#
loop_
_entity_poly.entity_id
_entity_poly.type
_entity_poly.pdbx_seq_one_letter_code
_entity_poly.pdbx_strand_id
1 'polypeptide(L)'
;VEVPYAEGMFTSYRSKRFIPLYPFGHGLSFTEFEYGAAKIVPRASCPEEACVQIEVRNVGRHPGAEVVQAYLDLTAVPNTPKLQLKGFQKTQVLAPKQSETVTFAFRTRDLSFFSVETMGWKRVPGEIPVHIGASSEDIRERITLTFQ
;
A
#
# COMPACT_ATOMS: atom_id res chain seq x y z
N VAL A 1 24.87 28.30 3.49
CA VAL A 1 23.43 28.55 3.28
C VAL A 1 22.69 27.42 3.95
N GLU A 2 21.83 27.73 4.91
CA GLU A 2 20.97 26.74 5.56
C GLU A 2 19.79 26.43 4.63
N VAL A 3 19.43 25.15 4.50
CA VAL A 3 18.34 24.68 3.64
C VAL A 3 17.36 23.89 4.50
N PRO A 4 16.34 24.53 5.09
CA PRO A 4 15.37 23.86 5.95
C PRO A 4 14.43 22.96 5.13
N TYR A 5 14.15 21.76 5.64
CA TYR A 5 13.18 20.83 5.04
C TYR A 5 11.74 21.19 5.44
N ALA A 6 11.26 22.30 4.92
CA ALA A 6 9.93 22.86 5.22
C ALA A 6 8.78 21.97 4.73
N GLU A 7 9.03 21.09 3.77
CA GLU A 7 8.05 20.14 3.23
C GLU A 7 7.78 18.94 4.15
N GLY A 8 8.65 18.68 5.13
CA GLY A 8 8.53 17.56 6.06
C GLY A 8 8.34 16.21 5.35
N MET A 9 7.26 15.50 5.66
CA MET A 9 6.98 14.19 5.05
C MET A 9 6.36 14.28 3.64
N PHE A 10 5.98 15.48 3.17
CA PHE A 10 5.25 15.69 1.93
C PHE A 10 6.19 15.84 0.73
N THR A 11 7.03 14.84 0.51
CA THR A 11 7.97 14.76 -0.63
C THR A 11 7.46 13.82 -1.72
N SER A 12 7.72 14.15 -2.99
CA SER A 12 7.34 13.31 -4.15
C SER A 12 5.83 12.95 -4.13
N TYR A 13 5.46 11.69 -4.34
CA TYR A 13 4.08 11.19 -4.38
C TYR A 13 3.28 11.42 -3.08
N ARG A 14 3.96 11.68 -1.97
CA ARG A 14 3.31 12.02 -0.69
C ARG A 14 2.79 13.45 -0.68
N SER A 15 3.31 14.31 -1.57
CA SER A 15 2.91 15.69 -1.70
C SER A 15 1.63 15.83 -2.52
N LYS A 16 0.61 16.48 -1.96
CA LYS A 16 -0.62 16.83 -2.71
C LYS A 16 -0.39 17.88 -3.80
N ARG A 17 0.76 18.57 -3.77
CA ARG A 17 1.10 19.65 -4.71
C ARG A 17 1.86 19.13 -5.93
N PHE A 18 2.36 17.90 -5.86
CA PHE A 18 3.13 17.31 -6.94
C PHE A 18 2.17 16.62 -7.92
N ILE A 19 2.14 17.10 -9.16
CA ILE A 19 1.36 16.51 -10.25
C ILE A 19 2.36 15.78 -11.16
N PRO A 20 2.53 14.45 -11.02
CA PRO A 20 3.50 13.71 -11.81
C PRO A 20 3.01 13.50 -13.24
N LEU A 21 3.95 13.42 -14.19
CA LEU A 21 3.63 12.91 -15.54
C LEU A 21 3.31 11.40 -15.50
N TYR A 22 4.05 10.66 -14.66
CA TYR A 22 3.80 9.26 -14.34
C TYR A 22 3.88 9.08 -12.82
N PRO A 23 2.82 8.59 -12.16
CA PRO A 23 2.78 8.52 -10.71
C PRO A 23 3.76 7.49 -10.17
N PHE A 24 4.05 7.57 -8.87
CA PHE A 24 4.90 6.61 -8.22
C PHE A 24 4.33 5.19 -8.34
N GLY A 25 5.18 4.24 -8.68
CA GLY A 25 4.77 2.85 -8.91
C GLY A 25 4.06 2.62 -10.24
N HIS A 26 3.95 3.62 -11.13
CA HIS A 26 3.37 3.43 -12.46
C HIS A 26 4.25 2.54 -13.34
N GLY A 27 3.60 1.61 -14.05
CA GLY A 27 4.23 0.80 -15.08
C GLY A 27 3.16 0.13 -15.95
N LEU A 28 3.35 0.17 -17.26
CA LEU A 28 2.48 -0.53 -18.20
C LEU A 28 2.93 -1.99 -18.37
N SER A 29 2.00 -2.82 -18.83
CA SER A 29 2.24 -4.22 -19.17
C SER A 29 1.64 -4.52 -20.54
N PHE A 30 2.15 -5.55 -21.21
CA PHE A 30 1.53 -6.09 -22.44
C PHE A 30 0.31 -6.98 -22.16
N THR A 31 -0.03 -7.17 -20.89
CA THR A 31 -1.24 -7.86 -20.46
C THR A 31 -1.95 -7.07 -19.37
N GLU A 32 -3.20 -7.41 -19.10
CA GLU A 32 -4.05 -6.77 -18.11
C GLU A 32 -4.23 -7.69 -16.89
N PHE A 33 -4.31 -7.09 -15.71
CA PHE A 33 -4.52 -7.81 -14.45
C PHE A 33 -5.76 -7.29 -13.73
N GLU A 34 -6.56 -8.19 -13.20
CA GLU A 34 -7.69 -7.90 -12.32
C GLU A 34 -7.33 -8.21 -10.87
N TYR A 35 -7.86 -7.40 -9.97
CA TYR A 35 -7.65 -7.50 -8.53
C TYR A 35 -8.98 -7.99 -7.93
N GLY A 36 -8.94 -9.09 -7.20
CA GLY A 36 -10.09 -9.63 -6.48
C GLY A 36 -10.42 -8.84 -5.22
N ALA A 37 -11.41 -9.31 -4.45
CA ALA A 37 -11.74 -8.71 -3.16
C ALA A 37 -10.63 -8.94 -2.14
N ALA A 38 -10.20 -7.86 -1.47
CA ALA A 38 -9.22 -7.97 -0.40
C ALA A 38 -9.84 -8.60 0.85
N LYS A 39 -9.01 -9.33 1.63
CA LYS A 39 -9.44 -10.01 2.85
C LYS A 39 -8.40 -9.83 3.94
N ILE A 40 -8.85 -9.59 5.17
CA ILE A 40 -7.99 -9.60 6.34
C ILE A 40 -7.75 -11.05 6.74
N VAL A 41 -6.49 -11.43 6.90
CA VAL A 41 -6.11 -12.78 7.34
C VAL A 41 -6.28 -12.86 8.86
N PRO A 42 -6.88 -13.94 9.40
CA PRO A 42 -6.97 -14.15 10.83
C PRO A 42 -5.60 -14.06 11.53
N ARG A 43 -5.55 -13.47 12.74
CA ARG A 43 -4.31 -13.28 13.51
C ARG A 43 -3.49 -14.57 13.67
N ALA A 44 -4.15 -15.71 13.85
CA ALA A 44 -3.52 -17.02 14.01
C ALA A 44 -2.71 -17.47 12.76
N SER A 45 -3.05 -16.94 11.58
CA SER A 45 -2.40 -17.25 10.30
C SER A 45 -1.58 -16.08 9.76
N CYS A 46 -1.44 -15.00 10.54
CA CYS A 46 -0.67 -13.82 10.16
C CYS A 46 0.61 -13.72 11.01
N PRO A 47 1.80 -13.77 10.39
CA PRO A 47 3.07 -13.73 11.13
C PRO A 47 3.40 -12.34 11.71
N GLU A 48 2.77 -11.29 11.22
CA GLU A 48 3.00 -9.89 11.62
C GLU A 48 1.73 -9.29 12.23
N GLU A 49 1.70 -8.02 12.62
CA GLU A 49 0.57 -7.42 13.36
C GLU A 49 -0.79 -7.53 12.64
N ALA A 50 -0.79 -7.29 11.33
CA ALA A 50 -1.97 -7.44 10.50
C ALA A 50 -1.56 -7.94 9.11
N CYS A 51 -2.39 -8.78 8.49
CA CYS A 51 -2.14 -9.25 7.13
C CYS A 51 -3.37 -9.07 6.26
N VAL A 52 -3.16 -8.64 5.02
CA VAL A 52 -4.20 -8.49 4.00
C VAL A 52 -3.81 -9.33 2.79
N GLN A 53 -4.76 -10.10 2.29
CA GLN A 53 -4.63 -10.92 1.10
C GLN A 53 -5.51 -10.41 -0.03
N ILE A 54 -5.03 -10.56 -1.25
CA ILE A 54 -5.77 -10.26 -2.46
C ILE A 54 -5.38 -11.24 -3.57
N GLU A 55 -6.36 -11.72 -4.32
CA GLU A 55 -6.10 -12.51 -5.53
C GLU A 55 -5.84 -11.56 -6.69
N VAL A 56 -4.79 -11.82 -7.47
CA VAL A 56 -4.49 -11.11 -8.71
C VAL A 56 -4.52 -12.08 -9.85
N ARG A 57 -5.27 -11.73 -10.90
CA ARG A 57 -5.51 -12.59 -12.06
C ARG A 57 -5.04 -11.90 -13.34
N ASN A 58 -4.27 -12.61 -14.17
CA ASN A 58 -4.00 -12.16 -15.52
C ASN A 58 -5.22 -12.41 -16.41
N VAL A 59 -5.84 -11.34 -16.90
CA VAL A 59 -7.04 -11.41 -17.77
C VAL A 59 -6.76 -11.06 -19.23
N GLY A 60 -5.53 -10.61 -19.53
CA GLY A 60 -5.12 -10.34 -20.90
C GLY A 60 -4.68 -11.59 -21.67
N ARG A 61 -4.00 -11.36 -22.80
CA ARG A 61 -3.66 -12.41 -23.78
C ARG A 61 -2.20 -12.86 -23.71
N HIS A 62 -1.36 -12.17 -22.97
CA HIS A 62 0.07 -12.44 -22.87
C HIS A 62 0.46 -12.86 -21.45
N PRO A 63 1.44 -13.75 -21.27
CA PRO A 63 2.04 -13.96 -19.97
C PRO A 63 2.66 -12.66 -19.43
N GLY A 64 2.54 -12.42 -18.13
CA GLY A 64 3.11 -11.23 -17.50
C GLY A 64 3.17 -11.37 -15.98
N ALA A 65 3.88 -10.45 -15.33
CA ALA A 65 3.91 -10.35 -13.87
C ALA A 65 3.41 -8.96 -13.44
N GLU A 66 2.71 -8.90 -12.32
CA GLU A 66 2.14 -7.68 -11.75
C GLU A 66 2.87 -7.30 -10.45
N VAL A 67 3.07 -6.02 -10.19
CA VAL A 67 3.59 -5.50 -8.93
C VAL A 67 2.44 -4.89 -8.15
N VAL A 68 1.87 -5.68 -7.26
CA VAL A 68 0.77 -5.28 -6.38
C VAL A 68 1.32 -4.44 -5.24
N GLN A 69 0.75 -3.26 -5.02
CA GLN A 69 1.22 -2.29 -4.04
C GLN A 69 0.15 -2.04 -2.97
N ALA A 70 0.55 -2.01 -1.71
CA ALA A 70 -0.30 -1.72 -0.57
C ALA A 70 0.14 -0.44 0.14
N TYR A 71 -0.78 0.51 0.24
CA TYR A 71 -0.62 1.80 0.89
C TYR A 71 -1.51 1.86 2.12
N LEU A 72 -1.00 2.41 3.22
CA LEU A 72 -1.83 2.72 4.39
C LEU A 72 -2.23 4.18 4.38
N ASP A 73 -3.51 4.43 4.68
CA ASP A 73 -4.01 5.76 5.00
C ASP A 73 -3.81 6.05 6.48
N LEU A 74 -2.88 6.97 6.77
CA LEU A 74 -2.51 7.34 8.14
C LEU A 74 -3.02 8.74 8.54
N THR A 75 -4.04 9.26 7.85
CA THR A 75 -4.55 10.63 8.08
C THR A 75 -5.27 10.82 9.41
N ALA A 76 -5.55 9.74 10.14
CA ALA A 76 -5.95 9.80 11.55
C ALA A 76 -4.88 10.50 12.44
N VAL A 77 -3.64 10.56 11.96
CA VAL A 77 -2.56 11.36 12.58
C VAL A 77 -2.42 12.69 11.83
N PRO A 78 -2.54 13.85 12.52
CA PRO A 78 -2.36 15.15 11.88
C PRO A 78 -1.02 15.29 11.14
N ASN A 79 -1.00 16.09 10.08
CA ASN A 79 0.19 16.38 9.27
C ASN A 79 0.89 15.15 8.66
N THR A 80 0.14 14.07 8.42
CA THR A 80 0.65 12.84 7.81
C THR A 80 0.22 12.74 6.34
N PRO A 81 1.10 12.29 5.43
CA PRO A 81 0.72 12.01 4.05
C PRO A 81 -0.42 11.01 3.96
N LYS A 82 -1.31 11.23 2.98
CA LYS A 82 -2.50 10.38 2.82
C LYS A 82 -2.11 8.93 2.59
N LEU A 83 -1.40 8.64 1.50
CA LEU A 83 -0.99 7.28 1.16
C LEU A 83 0.49 7.09 1.48
N GLN A 84 0.80 6.05 2.24
CA GLN A 84 2.18 5.62 2.47
C GLN A 84 2.35 4.17 2.06
N LEU A 85 3.26 3.92 1.11
CA LEU A 85 3.59 2.55 0.71
C LEU A 85 4.15 1.78 1.91
N LYS A 86 3.53 0.64 2.24
CA LYS A 86 3.96 -0.25 3.34
C LYS A 86 4.19 -1.69 2.90
N GLY A 87 3.72 -2.07 1.72
CA GLY A 87 4.00 -3.38 1.14
C GLY A 87 3.94 -3.33 -0.38
N PHE A 88 4.75 -4.16 -1.02
CA PHE A 88 4.60 -4.49 -2.43
C PHE A 88 5.01 -5.94 -2.64
N GLN A 89 4.37 -6.62 -3.57
CA GLN A 89 4.73 -7.97 -3.97
C GLN A 89 4.60 -8.08 -5.48
N LYS A 90 5.63 -8.62 -6.11
CA LYS A 90 5.58 -8.99 -7.51
C LYS A 90 5.08 -10.43 -7.62
N THR A 91 4.07 -10.65 -8.44
CA THR A 91 3.61 -12.01 -8.76
C THR A 91 4.69 -12.77 -9.51
N GLN A 92 4.55 -14.09 -9.58
CA GLN A 92 5.19 -14.87 -10.62
C GLN A 92 4.67 -14.44 -12.00
N VAL A 93 5.30 -14.96 -13.05
CA VAL A 93 4.74 -14.81 -14.40
C VAL A 93 3.46 -15.63 -14.48
N LEU A 94 2.33 -14.94 -14.58
CA LEU A 94 1.01 -15.52 -14.72
C LEU A 94 0.71 -15.69 -16.21
N ALA A 95 0.36 -16.91 -16.62
CA ALA A 95 -0.24 -17.15 -17.92
C ALA A 95 -1.64 -16.50 -17.99
N PRO A 96 -2.21 -16.27 -19.19
CA PRO A 96 -3.60 -15.84 -19.32
C PRO A 96 -4.55 -16.72 -18.49
N LYS A 97 -5.44 -16.08 -17.74
CA LYS A 97 -6.42 -16.67 -16.80
C LYS A 97 -5.85 -17.23 -15.50
N GLN A 98 -4.53 -17.25 -15.32
CA GLN A 98 -3.90 -17.69 -14.06
C GLN A 98 -4.04 -16.60 -12.99
N SER A 99 -4.22 -17.04 -11.74
CA SER A 99 -4.25 -16.19 -10.56
C SER A 99 -3.12 -16.52 -9.59
N GLU A 100 -2.71 -15.54 -8.79
CA GLU A 100 -1.85 -15.70 -7.62
C GLU A 100 -2.39 -14.87 -6.46
N THR A 101 -2.35 -15.42 -5.25
CA THR A 101 -2.72 -14.68 -4.03
C THR A 101 -1.50 -13.97 -3.48
N VAL A 102 -1.58 -12.64 -3.43
CA VAL A 102 -0.59 -11.76 -2.80
C VAL A 102 -0.97 -11.52 -1.35
N THR A 103 0.04 -11.54 -0.46
CA THR A 103 -0.15 -11.32 0.99
C THR A 103 0.72 -10.16 1.46
N PHE A 104 0.10 -9.13 2.01
CA PHE A 104 0.79 -8.04 2.69
C PHE A 104 0.77 -8.29 4.19
N ALA A 105 1.94 -8.32 4.81
CA ALA A 105 2.10 -8.47 6.26
C ALA A 105 2.65 -7.15 6.83
N PHE A 106 1.83 -6.46 7.63
CA PHE A 106 2.14 -5.16 8.22
C PHE A 106 2.66 -5.35 9.64
N ARG A 107 3.85 -4.81 9.90
CA ARG A 107 4.48 -4.83 11.22
C ARG A 107 3.84 -3.80 12.12
N THR A 108 4.07 -3.94 13.43
CA THR A 108 3.74 -2.90 14.42
C THR A 108 4.29 -1.53 14.01
N ARG A 109 5.50 -1.46 13.44
CA ARG A 109 6.09 -0.20 12.97
C ARG A 109 5.37 0.39 11.76
N ASP A 110 4.83 -0.45 10.87
CA ASP A 110 4.15 0.02 9.65
C ASP A 110 2.84 0.74 9.99
N LEU A 111 2.16 0.25 11.02
CA LEU A 111 0.91 0.75 11.60
C LEU A 111 1.15 1.84 12.66
N SER A 112 2.35 2.42 12.71
CA SER A 112 2.73 3.43 13.70
C SER A 112 3.25 4.71 13.05
N PHE A 113 3.18 5.80 13.81
CA PHE A 113 3.80 7.08 13.50
C PHE A 113 4.80 7.44 14.59
N PHE A 114 5.78 8.29 14.27
CA PHE A 114 6.71 8.80 15.27
C PHE A 114 6.11 10.02 15.98
N SER A 115 5.92 9.93 17.30
CA SER A 115 5.43 11.02 18.14
C SER A 115 6.62 11.76 18.74
N VAL A 116 6.79 13.03 18.37
CA VAL A 116 7.84 13.91 18.90
C VAL A 116 7.62 14.18 20.39
N GLU A 117 6.37 14.29 20.84
CA GLU A 117 6.00 14.52 22.24
C GLU A 117 6.53 13.42 23.17
N THR A 118 6.38 12.16 22.79
CA THR A 118 6.87 11.01 23.58
C THR A 118 8.19 10.45 23.07
N MET A 119 8.81 11.08 22.07
CA MET A 119 10.06 10.64 21.44
C MET A 119 10.06 9.15 21.04
N GLY A 120 8.96 8.68 20.43
CA GLY A 120 8.78 7.25 20.16
C GLY A 120 7.66 6.91 19.19
N TRP A 121 7.63 5.65 18.76
CA TRP A 121 6.59 5.14 17.87
C TRP A 121 5.29 4.90 18.62
N LYS A 122 4.18 5.43 18.09
CA LYS A 122 2.82 5.21 18.58
C LYS A 122 1.97 4.59 17.47
N ARG A 123 1.12 3.63 17.85
CA ARG A 123 0.10 3.07 16.96
C ARG A 123 -0.79 4.20 16.43
N VAL A 124 -1.08 4.18 15.14
CA VAL A 124 -2.05 5.10 14.51
C VAL A 124 -3.41 4.84 15.15
N PRO A 125 -4.11 5.87 15.65
CA PRO A 125 -5.37 5.67 16.37
C PRO A 125 -6.49 5.25 15.41
N GLY A 126 -7.40 4.42 15.91
CA GLY A 126 -8.60 4.02 15.20
C GLY A 126 -8.35 3.09 14.01
N GLU A 127 -9.16 3.27 12.99
CA GLU A 127 -9.15 2.45 11.79
C GLU A 127 -8.04 2.88 10.82
N ILE A 128 -7.43 1.92 10.13
CA ILE A 128 -6.39 2.18 9.13
C ILE A 128 -6.85 1.64 7.78
N PRO A 129 -7.30 2.50 6.85
CA PRO A 129 -7.61 2.09 5.49
C PRO A 129 -6.35 1.59 4.76
N VAL A 130 -6.48 0.45 4.10
CA VAL A 130 -5.48 -0.15 3.22
C VAL A 130 -5.96 0.02 1.78
N HIS A 131 -5.14 0.69 0.99
CA HIS A 131 -5.37 0.94 -0.43
C HIS A 131 -4.46 0.00 -1.23
N ILE A 132 -5.03 -0.86 -2.05
CA ILE A 132 -4.30 -1.83 -2.87
C ILE A 132 -4.47 -1.47 -4.34
N GLY A 133 -3.36 -1.43 -5.07
CA GLY A 133 -3.36 -0.98 -6.46
C GLY A 133 -2.10 -1.31 -7.23
N ALA A 134 -2.10 -0.93 -8.51
CA ALA A 134 -0.97 -1.09 -9.41
C ALA A 134 -0.03 0.13 -9.43
N SER A 135 -0.47 1.27 -8.86
CA SER A 135 0.38 2.45 -8.63
C SER A 135 -0.21 3.32 -7.51
N SER A 136 0.46 4.41 -7.14
CA SER A 136 -0.08 5.35 -6.14
C SER A 136 -1.38 6.05 -6.56
N GLU A 137 -1.71 6.06 -7.85
CA GLU A 137 -2.93 6.66 -8.41
C GLU A 137 -3.91 5.64 -9.03
N ASP A 138 -3.46 4.41 -9.27
CA ASP A 138 -4.30 3.29 -9.74
C ASP A 138 -4.63 2.36 -8.57
N ILE A 139 -5.54 2.82 -7.69
CA ILE A 139 -6.03 2.08 -6.53
C ILE A 139 -7.31 1.34 -6.90
N ARG A 140 -7.24 0.01 -6.89
CA ARG A 140 -8.31 -0.87 -7.38
C ARG A 140 -9.13 -1.49 -6.28
N GLU A 141 -8.55 -1.67 -5.09
CA GLU A 141 -9.25 -2.25 -3.94
C GLU A 141 -8.93 -1.50 -2.64
N ARG A 142 -9.90 -1.50 -1.72
CA ARG A 142 -9.76 -0.88 -0.39
C ARG A 142 -10.34 -1.78 0.69
N ILE A 143 -9.61 -1.92 1.79
CA ILE A 143 -10.08 -2.64 2.98
C ILE A 143 -9.58 -1.93 4.23
N THR A 144 -10.36 -1.96 5.31
CA THR A 144 -10.01 -1.23 6.54
C THR A 144 -9.54 -2.19 7.62
N LEU A 145 -8.35 -1.93 8.17
CA LEU A 145 -7.88 -2.64 9.36
C LEU A 145 -8.50 -2.02 10.61
N THR A 146 -9.14 -2.86 11.42
CA THR A 146 -9.70 -2.52 12.73
C THR A 146 -8.91 -3.24 13.81
N PHE A 147 -8.49 -2.52 14.84
CA PHE A 147 -7.81 -3.08 16.01
C PHE A 147 -8.72 -2.89 17.22
N GLN A 148 -8.95 -3.98 17.99
CA GLN A 148 -9.71 -3.93 19.24
C GLN A 148 -8.82 -3.49 20.40
#